data_AF-I4DQ68-F1
#
_entry.id   AF-I4DQ68-F1
#
_cell.length_a   1.000
_cell.length_b   1.000
_cell.length_c   1.000
_cell.angle_alpha   90.00
_cell.angle_beta   90.00
_cell.angle_gamma   90.00
#
_symmetry.space_group_name_H-M   'P 1'
#
loop_
_entity.id
_entity.type
_entity.pdbx_description
1 polymer ?
#
loop_
_entity_poly.entity_id
_entity_poly.type
_entity_poly.pdbx_seq_one_letter_code
_entity_poly.pdbx_strand_id
1 'polypeptide(L)'
;MPYIMIMGSLSAQHLSKDEGATVYGLKSDERATLVRELNSSFGMAVATSSDLERTVRVTQKGLTLMVVNRLHGLFGYDVVSHAMAMTNANRELISFTMYKKSSPNSHGHGHSHSSHKQHSHSSVVTL
;
A
#
# COMPACT_ATOMS: atom_id res chain seq x y z
N MET A 1 9.29 -8.07 -1.37
CA MET A 1 10.15 -7.12 -2.11
C MET A 1 9.81 -5.73 -1.60
N PRO A 2 10.77 -4.79 -1.54
CA PRO A 2 10.46 -3.46 -1.05
C PRO A 2 9.80 -2.59 -2.12
N TYR A 3 9.88 -2.96 -3.40
CA TYR A 3 9.21 -2.27 -4.50
C TYR A 3 8.05 -3.09 -5.04
N ILE A 4 7.00 -2.38 -5.44
CA ILE A 4 5.86 -2.89 -6.19
C ILE A 4 5.59 -1.97 -7.39
N MET A 5 4.91 -2.51 -8.39
CA MET A 5 4.51 -1.75 -9.57
C MET A 5 3.01 -1.90 -9.78
N ILE A 6 2.35 -0.81 -10.12
CA ILE A 6 0.94 -0.77 -10.47
C ILE A 6 0.87 -0.28 -11.90
N MET A 7 0.25 -1.03 -12.79
CA MET A 7 -0.02 -0.61 -14.17
C MET A 7 -1.53 -0.56 -14.39
N GLY A 8 -2.02 0.49 -15.03
CA GLY A 8 -3.45 0.63 -15.33
C GLY A 8 -3.72 1.82 -16.23
N SER A 9 -4.96 2.31 -16.23
CA SER A 9 -5.37 3.55 -16.90
C SER A 9 -5.97 4.55 -15.92
N LEU A 10 -5.91 5.85 -16.23
CA LEU A 10 -6.65 6.90 -15.49
C LEU A 10 -8.02 7.15 -16.12
N SER A 11 -8.11 7.07 -17.45
CA SER A 11 -9.34 7.23 -18.20
C SER A 11 -10.32 6.06 -18.02
N ALA A 12 -11.61 6.42 -17.85
CA ALA A 12 -12.73 5.48 -17.71
C ALA A 12 -13.38 5.09 -19.07
N GLN A 13 -12.94 5.66 -20.19
CA GLN A 13 -13.69 5.57 -21.45
C GLN A 13 -13.23 4.43 -22.38
N HIS A 14 -14.25 3.80 -22.97
CA HIS A 14 -14.30 2.83 -24.06
C HIS A 14 -12.94 2.56 -24.74
N LEU A 15 -12.25 1.43 -24.46
CA LEU A 15 -11.65 0.58 -25.52
C LEU A 15 -11.04 -0.78 -25.10
N SER A 16 -11.28 -1.29 -23.88
CA SER A 16 -11.01 -2.70 -23.54
C SER A 16 -12.01 -3.20 -22.50
N LYS A 17 -12.43 -4.45 -22.58
CA LYS A 17 -13.45 -5.01 -21.67
C LYS A 17 -12.90 -5.39 -20.29
N ASP A 18 -11.58 -5.44 -20.09
CA ASP A 18 -11.05 -6.30 -19.02
C ASP A 18 -9.93 -5.73 -18.12
N GLU A 19 -9.41 -4.52 -18.31
CA GLU A 19 -8.22 -4.10 -17.55
C GLU A 19 -8.43 -2.76 -16.83
N GLY A 20 -8.59 -2.84 -15.52
CA GLY A 20 -8.56 -1.69 -14.61
C GLY A 20 -7.14 -1.39 -14.18
N ALA A 21 -6.60 -2.20 -13.26
CA ALA A 21 -5.23 -2.10 -12.80
C ALA A 21 -4.63 -3.47 -12.50
N THR A 22 -3.34 -3.64 -12.71
CA THR A 22 -2.59 -4.82 -12.29
C THR A 22 -1.49 -4.41 -11.33
N VAL A 23 -1.44 -5.05 -10.18
CA VAL A 23 -0.42 -4.86 -9.14
C VAL A 23 0.57 -6.02 -9.18
N TYR A 24 1.86 -5.69 -9.22
CA TYR A 24 2.97 -6.61 -9.29
C TYR A 24 3.86 -6.49 -8.04
N GLY A 25 4.44 -7.60 -7.60
CA GLY A 25 5.50 -7.61 -6.57
C GLY A 25 5.03 -7.68 -5.12
N LEU A 26 3.73 -7.70 -4.88
CA LEU A 26 3.16 -7.91 -3.54
C LEU A 26 3.45 -9.31 -3.01
N LYS A 27 3.65 -9.42 -1.70
CA LYS A 27 3.72 -10.70 -0.98
C LYS A 27 2.36 -11.41 -0.99
N SER A 28 2.34 -12.72 -0.78
CA SER A 28 1.10 -13.54 -0.87
C SER A 28 0.00 -13.08 0.10
N ASP A 29 0.38 -12.77 1.34
CA ASP A 29 -0.49 -12.21 2.38
C ASP A 29 -1.02 -10.81 2.03
N GLU A 30 -0.16 -9.94 1.49
CA GLU A 30 -0.54 -8.61 1.04
C GLU A 30 -1.51 -8.69 -0.17
N ARG A 31 -1.29 -9.63 -1.11
CA ARG A 31 -2.20 -9.88 -2.23
C ARG A 31 -3.58 -10.32 -1.75
N ALA A 32 -3.64 -11.30 -0.85
CA ALA A 32 -4.90 -11.80 -0.30
C ALA A 32 -5.67 -10.69 0.44
N THR A 33 -4.95 -9.89 1.22
CA THR A 33 -5.53 -8.75 1.97
C THR A 33 -6.08 -7.69 1.01
N LEU A 34 -5.33 -7.32 -0.02
CA LEU A 34 -5.78 -6.34 -1.02
C LEU A 34 -7.04 -6.82 -1.76
N VAL A 35 -7.06 -8.08 -2.22
CA VAL A 35 -8.23 -8.65 -2.89
C VAL A 35 -9.45 -8.62 -1.99
N ARG A 36 -9.29 -9.00 -0.71
CA ARG A 36 -10.38 -8.99 0.26
C ARG A 36 -10.90 -7.56 0.50
N GLU A 37 -10.00 -6.60 0.71
CA GLU A 37 -10.37 -5.20 0.93
C GLU A 37 -11.15 -4.62 -0.27
N LEU A 38 -10.64 -4.85 -1.49
CA LEU A 38 -11.28 -4.35 -2.70
C LEU A 38 -12.66 -4.99 -2.89
N ASN A 39 -12.76 -6.32 -2.80
CA ASN A 39 -14.05 -6.99 -3.00
C ASN A 39 -15.06 -6.64 -1.91
N SER A 40 -14.61 -6.45 -0.66
CA SER A 40 -15.47 -6.01 0.45
C SER A 40 -15.93 -4.56 0.29
N SER A 41 -15.05 -3.67 -0.17
CA SER A 41 -15.38 -2.24 -0.34
C SER A 41 -16.41 -2.00 -1.44
N PHE A 42 -16.40 -2.83 -2.49
CA PHE A 42 -17.31 -2.71 -3.62
C PHE A 42 -18.55 -3.61 -3.51
N GLY A 43 -18.59 -4.53 -2.53
CA GLY A 43 -19.66 -5.51 -2.39
C GLY A 43 -19.76 -6.50 -3.55
N MET A 44 -18.71 -6.60 -4.39
CA MET A 44 -18.66 -7.46 -5.56
C MET A 44 -17.21 -7.83 -5.91
N ALA A 45 -17.01 -8.87 -6.73
CA ALA A 45 -15.69 -9.31 -7.15
C ALA A 45 -15.09 -8.37 -8.21
N VAL A 46 -14.31 -7.38 -7.76
CA VAL A 46 -13.59 -6.41 -8.61
C VAL A 46 -12.08 -6.71 -8.71
N ALA A 47 -11.57 -7.57 -7.84
CA ALA A 47 -10.16 -7.93 -7.78
C ALA A 47 -9.97 -9.44 -7.65
N THR A 48 -8.95 -9.97 -8.34
CA THR A 48 -8.51 -11.37 -8.26
C THR A 48 -7.00 -11.43 -8.10
N SER A 49 -6.48 -12.43 -7.38
CA SER A 49 -5.04 -12.69 -7.30
C SER A 49 -4.66 -13.88 -8.17
N SER A 50 -3.52 -13.80 -8.83
CA SER A 50 -2.87 -14.92 -9.51
C SER A 50 -1.58 -15.25 -8.78
N ASP A 51 -1.47 -16.48 -8.25
CA ASP A 51 -0.23 -16.95 -7.62
C ASP A 51 0.85 -17.30 -8.65
N LEU A 52 0.45 -17.76 -9.84
CA LEU A 52 1.35 -18.06 -10.96
C LEU A 52 2.06 -16.79 -11.43
N GLU A 53 1.30 -15.72 -11.67
CA GLU A 53 1.85 -14.43 -12.14
C GLU A 53 2.34 -13.55 -10.98
N ARG A 54 2.00 -13.92 -9.73
CA ARG A 54 2.23 -13.10 -8.52
C ARG A 54 1.64 -11.69 -8.63
N THR A 55 0.44 -11.61 -9.20
CA THR A 55 -0.27 -10.36 -9.48
C THR A 55 -1.59 -10.26 -8.73
N VAL A 56 -2.09 -9.04 -8.59
CA VAL A 56 -3.51 -8.74 -8.32
C VAL A 56 -4.06 -7.99 -9.53
N ARG A 57 -5.08 -8.57 -10.17
CA ARG A 57 -5.79 -7.98 -11.31
C ARG A 57 -7.09 -7.35 -10.82
N VAL A 58 -7.27 -6.07 -11.12
CA VAL A 58 -8.47 -5.28 -10.84
C VAL A 58 -9.20 -5.06 -12.16
N THR A 59 -10.43 -5.56 -12.24
CA THR A 59 -11.22 -5.61 -13.49
C THR A 59 -11.95 -4.30 -13.78
N GLN A 60 -12.22 -3.50 -12.75
CA GLN A 60 -12.95 -2.24 -12.90
C GLN A 60 -12.03 -1.08 -13.28
N LYS A 61 -12.41 -0.38 -14.35
CA LYS A 61 -11.68 0.78 -14.89
C LYS A 61 -11.70 1.97 -13.94
N GLY A 62 -10.71 2.85 -14.11
CA GLY A 62 -10.60 4.08 -13.33
C GLY A 62 -10.23 3.87 -11.85
N LEU A 63 -9.92 2.63 -11.45
CA LEU A 63 -9.55 2.30 -10.08
C LEU A 63 -8.05 2.42 -9.79
N THR A 64 -7.21 2.73 -10.77
CA THR A 64 -5.75 2.76 -10.62
C THR A 64 -5.30 3.64 -9.44
N LEU A 65 -5.79 4.88 -9.35
CA LEU A 65 -5.44 5.79 -8.25
C LEU A 65 -5.99 5.32 -6.90
N MET A 66 -7.18 4.72 -6.90
CA MET A 66 -7.74 4.15 -5.68
C MET A 66 -6.88 2.97 -5.20
N VAL A 67 -6.42 2.10 -6.09
CA VAL A 67 -5.51 0.99 -5.75
C VAL A 67 -4.21 1.52 -5.16
N VAL A 68 -3.61 2.55 -5.76
CA VAL A 68 -2.42 3.23 -5.22
C VAL A 68 -2.67 3.74 -3.80
N ASN A 69 -3.78 4.45 -3.58
CA ASN A 69 -4.15 4.96 -2.25
C ASN A 69 -4.40 3.84 -1.23
N ARG A 70 -5.03 2.72 -1.64
CA ARG A 70 -5.25 1.57 -0.77
C ARG A 70 -3.94 0.87 -0.40
N LEU A 71 -3.00 0.75 -1.33
CA LEU A 71 -1.68 0.18 -1.05
C LEU A 71 -0.88 1.02 -0.05
N HIS A 72 -1.00 2.34 -0.13
CA HIS A 72 -0.43 3.24 0.87
C HIS A 72 -1.09 3.01 2.25
N GLY A 73 -2.42 3.09 2.33
CA GLY A 73 -3.14 2.98 3.61
C GLY A 73 -3.05 1.61 4.28
N LEU A 74 -3.06 0.51 3.52
CA LEU A 74 -3.03 -0.85 4.06
C LEU A 74 -1.62 -1.30 4.46
N PHE A 75 -0.61 -0.91 3.68
CA PHE A 75 0.70 -1.56 3.76
C PHE A 75 1.86 -0.57 3.91
N GLY A 76 1.62 0.74 3.81
CA GLY A 76 2.65 1.77 3.91
C GLY A 76 3.58 1.83 2.69
N TYR A 77 3.08 1.51 1.50
CA TYR A 77 3.84 1.79 0.26
C TYR A 77 3.71 3.27 -0.11
N ASP A 78 4.81 3.92 -0.46
CA ASP A 78 4.85 5.29 -0.94
C ASP A 78 5.19 5.33 -2.44
N VAL A 79 4.56 6.22 -3.20
CA VAL A 79 4.89 6.41 -4.63
C VAL A 79 6.27 7.04 -4.73
N VAL A 80 7.18 6.38 -5.46
CA VAL A 80 8.54 6.88 -5.71
C VAL A 80 8.74 7.34 -7.15
N SER A 81 7.98 6.78 -8.09
CA SER A 81 7.99 7.24 -9.48
C SER A 81 6.69 6.87 -10.18
N HIS A 82 6.40 7.59 -11.26
CA HIS A 82 5.32 7.27 -12.18
C HIS A 82 5.78 7.50 -13.62
N ALA A 83 5.22 6.74 -14.55
CA ALA A 83 5.43 6.93 -15.98
C ALA A 83 4.10 6.77 -16.71
N MET A 84 3.89 7.64 -17.70
CA MET A 84 2.70 7.63 -18.55
C MET A 84 3.11 7.41 -20.00
N ALA A 85 2.34 6.59 -20.71
CA ALA A 85 2.53 6.31 -22.12
C ALA A 85 1.18 6.31 -22.84
N MET A 86 1.18 6.81 -24.07
CA MET A 86 0.07 6.63 -25.00
C MET A 86 0.45 5.53 -25.99
N THR A 87 -0.39 4.51 -26.09
CA THR A 87 -0.19 3.43 -27.08
C THR A 87 -0.71 3.85 -28.46
N ASN A 88 -0.27 3.15 -29.51
CA ASN A 88 -0.75 3.35 -30.89
C ASN A 88 -2.27 3.16 -31.05
N ALA A 89 -2.93 2.50 -30.09
CA ALA A 89 -4.38 2.33 -30.03
C ALA A 89 -5.08 3.46 -29.27
N ASN A 90 -4.41 4.59 -29.04
CA ASN A 90 -4.87 5.72 -28.21
C ASN A 90 -5.26 5.32 -26.78
N ARG A 91 -4.66 4.23 -26.27
CA ARG A 91 -4.85 3.83 -24.87
C ARG A 91 -3.80 4.50 -24.02
N GLU A 92 -4.27 5.22 -23.00
CA GLU A 92 -3.45 5.72 -21.91
C GLU A 92 -3.04 4.55 -21.01
N LEU A 93 -1.74 4.42 -20.79
CA LEU A 93 -1.15 3.53 -19.81
C LEU A 93 -0.42 4.39 -18.78
N ILE A 94 -0.72 4.15 -17.52
CA ILE A 94 0.03 4.71 -16.40
C ILE A 94 0.65 3.59 -15.59
N SER A 95 1.87 3.83 -15.14
CA SER A 95 2.56 2.98 -14.18
C SER A 95 2.98 3.79 -12.96
N PHE A 96 2.83 3.20 -11.78
CA PHE A 96 3.36 3.71 -10.52
C PHE A 96 4.33 2.69 -9.97
N THR A 97 5.53 3.14 -9.62
CA THR A 97 6.44 2.37 -8.77
C THR A 97 6.26 2.87 -7.34
N MET A 98 5.96 1.95 -6.43
CA MET A 98 5.85 2.26 -5.01
C MET A 98 6.87 1.49 -4.19
N TYR A 99 7.32 2.09 -3.10
CA TYR A 99 8.34 1.54 -2.20
C TYR A 99 7.79 1.46 -0.77
N LYS A 100 8.00 0.33 -0.11
CA LYS A 100 7.72 0.16 1.32
C LYS A 100 9.02 0.29 2.08
N LYS A 101 9.14 1.38 2.84
CA LYS A 101 10.26 1.57 3.75
C LYS A 101 10.19 0.44 4.79
N SER A 102 11.25 -0.36 4.87
CA SER A 102 11.42 -1.26 6.00
C SER A 102 11.50 -0.42 7.26
N SER A 103 10.48 -0.49 8.12
CA SER A 103 10.60 0.06 9.46
C SER A 103 11.85 -0.54 10.11
N PRO A 104 12.77 0.26 10.64
CA PRO A 104 13.79 -0.27 11.52
C PRO A 104 13.04 -0.73 12.77
N ASN A 105 12.69 -2.02 12.82
CA ASN A 105 12.14 -2.60 14.04
C ASN A 105 13.22 -2.46 15.12
N SER A 106 12.94 -1.56 16.05
CA SER A 106 13.61 -1.44 17.34
C SER A 106 13.74 -2.81 17.99
N HIS A 107 14.97 -3.30 18.11
CA HIS A 107 15.30 -4.29 19.14
C HIS A 107 15.26 -3.59 20.50
N GLY A 108 14.04 -3.38 21.00
CA GLY A 108 13.77 -2.93 22.37
C GLY A 108 13.52 -4.13 23.29
N HIS A 109 14.55 -4.94 23.54
CA HIS A 109 14.56 -5.85 24.69
C HIS A 109 15.36 -5.22 25.82
N GLY A 110 14.68 -4.36 26.60
CA GLY A 110 15.19 -3.82 27.86
C GLY A 110 14.16 -4.09 28.95
N HIS A 111 14.38 -5.16 29.71
CA HIS A 111 13.54 -5.58 30.82
C HIS A 111 13.43 -4.48 31.90
N SER A 112 12.19 -4.23 32.31
CA SER A 112 11.82 -3.46 33.50
C SER A 112 12.13 -4.25 34.77
N HIS A 113 12.97 -3.72 35.67
CA HIS A 113 12.93 -4.05 37.10
C HIS A 113 13.39 -2.87 37.97
N SER A 114 12.46 -2.38 38.79
CA SER A 114 12.59 -1.86 40.16
C SER A 114 13.78 -0.97 40.57
N SER A 115 13.50 0.25 41.06
CA SER A 115 13.51 0.49 42.52
C SER A 115 12.86 1.83 42.85
N HIS A 116 11.92 1.81 43.79
CA HIS A 116 11.42 2.96 44.50
C HIS A 116 12.55 3.67 45.25
N LYS A 117 12.64 5.00 45.12
CA LYS A 117 13.09 5.86 46.22
C LYS A 117 12.34 7.19 46.19
N GLN A 118 11.38 7.29 47.10
CA GLN A 118 10.83 8.55 47.57
C GLN A 118 11.96 9.41 48.15
N HIS A 119 11.96 10.72 47.89
CA HIS A 119 12.39 11.70 48.89
C HIS A 119 11.64 13.02 48.66
N SER A 120 10.72 13.29 49.59
CA SER A 120 10.16 14.58 49.95
C SER A 120 11.19 15.36 50.78
N HIS A 121 11.24 16.68 50.64
CA HIS A 121 11.53 17.74 51.65
C HIS A 121 11.73 19.06 50.88
N SER A 122 10.83 20.04 50.98
CA SER A 122 10.64 21.02 52.07
C SER A 122 11.28 22.37 51.73
N SER A 123 10.42 23.38 51.60
CA SER A 123 10.71 24.80 51.44
C SER A 123 11.69 25.36 52.47
N VAL A 124 12.58 26.27 52.06
CA VAL A 124 13.10 27.39 52.88
C VAL A 124 13.37 28.60 51.96
N VAL A 125 12.98 29.78 52.44
CA VAL A 125 13.06 31.12 51.84
C VAL A 125 14.32 31.87 52.34
N THR A 126 14.70 32.92 51.59
CA THR A 126 15.53 34.11 51.93
C THR A 126 17.05 33.99 51.87
N LEU A 127 17.68 34.78 50.99
CA LEU A 127 18.01 36.20 51.20
C LEU A 127 17.94 36.96 49.87
#